data_AF-A0A1Z9E844-F1
#
_entry.id   AF-A0A1Z9E844-F1
#
_cell.length_a   1.000
_cell.length_b   1.000
_cell.length_c   1.000
_cell.angle_alpha   90.00
_cell.angle_beta   90.00
_cell.angle_gamma   90.00
#
_symmetry.space_group_name_H-M   'P 1'
#
loop_
_entity.id
_entity.type
_entity.pdbx_description
1 polymer ?
#
loop_
_entity_poly.entity_id
_entity_poly.type
_entity_poly.pdbx_seq_one_letter_code
_entity_poly.pdbx_strand_id
1 'polypeptide(L)'
;MFSMSEVLDKPIADGTIHYELKNFFGEQIPGVFSLLEAKGMLDSFWPLFRDSFLDPGINDEVVKQGIAISLAVQSRNKTCFLLHAFVLKRLGLSLEEIQTLALSLSFPSRVPEAEKWSRVVQWTFLNGFTIGKIWDEAGQAGSTLLSLVTPDENRVVLRIIMAVEAMLQFTIHFPDEAVLEKDPFFRDSSEKLLFPVPDFVKYFTQNTDPSMKGLPVSTICMYCKSIQDKQGDWHALESALPNLSHETRFSHGICPVCYEKHINA
;
A
#
# COMPACT_ATOMS: atom_id res chain seq x y z
N MET A 1 -7.78 -28.52 -12.11
CA MET A 1 -7.16 -27.35 -11.44
C MET A 1 -7.50 -26.17 -12.33
N PHE A 2 -8.34 -25.24 -11.88
CA PHE A 2 -8.77 -24.09 -12.70
C PHE A 2 -7.56 -23.23 -13.05
N SER A 3 -7.54 -22.63 -14.25
CA SER A 3 -6.52 -21.63 -14.57
C SER A 3 -6.74 -20.39 -13.68
N MET A 4 -5.67 -19.68 -13.30
CA MET A 4 -5.79 -18.56 -12.36
C MET A 4 -6.63 -17.40 -12.90
N SER A 5 -6.72 -17.25 -14.24
CA SER A 5 -7.66 -16.34 -14.91
C SER A 5 -9.12 -16.76 -14.73
N GLU A 6 -9.43 -18.06 -14.76
CA GLU A 6 -10.80 -18.57 -14.53
C GLU A 6 -11.30 -18.33 -13.10
N VAL A 7 -10.41 -18.06 -12.15
CA VAL A 7 -10.79 -17.78 -10.75
C VAL A 7 -11.13 -16.31 -10.54
N LEU A 8 -10.48 -15.38 -11.25
CA LEU A 8 -10.82 -13.95 -11.16
C LEU A 8 -12.20 -13.65 -11.71
N ASP A 9 -12.61 -14.36 -12.76
CA ASP A 9 -13.93 -14.21 -13.38
C ASP A 9 -15.04 -14.96 -12.62
N LYS A 10 -14.70 -15.72 -11.57
CA LYS A 10 -15.71 -16.40 -10.75
C LYS A 10 -16.38 -15.39 -9.83
N PRO A 11 -17.72 -15.24 -9.93
CA PRO A 11 -18.45 -14.42 -8.99
C PRO A 11 -18.37 -15.06 -7.60
N ILE A 12 -18.22 -14.21 -6.58
CA ILE A 12 -18.44 -14.61 -5.20
C ILE A 12 -19.91 -14.95 -5.06
N ALA A 13 -20.22 -16.02 -4.32
CA ALA A 13 -21.59 -16.45 -4.13
C ALA A 13 -22.45 -15.35 -3.51
N ASP A 14 -23.68 -15.18 -4.01
CA ASP A 14 -24.61 -14.21 -3.46
C ASP A 14 -24.85 -14.49 -1.97
N GLY A 15 -24.64 -13.46 -1.14
CA GLY A 15 -24.70 -13.57 0.32
C GLY A 15 -24.25 -12.29 1.02
N THR A 16 -24.13 -12.34 2.34
CA THR A 16 -23.77 -11.18 3.17
C THR A 16 -22.42 -10.58 2.76
N ILE A 17 -21.39 -11.42 2.61
CA ILE A 17 -20.04 -10.95 2.25
C ILE A 17 -20.02 -10.30 0.87
N HIS A 18 -20.72 -10.89 -0.11
CA HIS A 18 -20.85 -10.31 -1.44
C HIS A 18 -21.46 -8.90 -1.42
N TYR A 19 -22.54 -8.71 -0.64
CA TYR A 19 -23.16 -7.39 -0.48
C TYR A 19 -22.23 -6.39 0.22
N GLU A 20 -21.52 -6.82 1.26
CA GLU A 20 -20.58 -5.97 1.98
C GLU A 20 -19.38 -5.55 1.10
N LEU A 21 -18.85 -6.47 0.31
CA LEU A 21 -17.80 -6.19 -0.67
C LEU A 21 -18.28 -5.18 -1.71
N LYS A 22 -19.53 -5.32 -2.19
CA LYS A 22 -20.11 -4.33 -3.11
C LYS A 22 -20.29 -2.96 -2.50
N ASN A 23 -20.67 -2.89 -1.22
CA ASN A 23 -20.74 -1.59 -0.55
C ASN A 23 -19.35 -0.93 -0.49
N PHE A 24 -18.32 -1.71 -0.19
CA PHE A 24 -16.96 -1.24 -0.03
C PHE A 24 -16.27 -0.87 -1.36
N PHE A 25 -16.40 -1.71 -2.39
CA PHE A 25 -15.70 -1.58 -3.67
C PHE A 25 -16.60 -1.24 -4.87
N GLY A 26 -17.92 -1.12 -4.68
CA GLY A 26 -18.87 -0.82 -5.75
C GLY A 26 -19.33 -2.08 -6.47
N GLU A 27 -19.96 -1.93 -7.64
CA GLU A 27 -20.56 -3.07 -8.35
C GLU A 27 -19.54 -4.13 -8.80
N GLN A 28 -18.29 -3.71 -9.02
CA GLN A 28 -17.21 -4.60 -9.38
C GLN A 28 -16.42 -4.95 -8.12
N ILE A 29 -16.32 -6.25 -7.82
CA ILE A 29 -15.56 -6.74 -6.67
C ILE A 29 -14.14 -7.07 -7.13
N PRO A 30 -13.10 -6.64 -6.40
CA PRO A 30 -11.72 -6.99 -6.72
C PRO A 30 -11.50 -8.51 -6.72
N GLY A 31 -10.84 -9.04 -7.75
CA GLY A 31 -10.66 -10.48 -7.94
C GLY A 31 -9.85 -11.17 -6.84
N VAL A 32 -9.10 -10.41 -6.03
CA VAL A 32 -8.44 -10.94 -4.82
C VAL A 32 -9.43 -11.61 -3.85
N PHE A 33 -10.68 -11.15 -3.80
CA PHE A 33 -11.71 -11.75 -2.95
C PHE A 33 -12.25 -13.05 -3.55
N SER A 34 -12.34 -13.15 -4.88
CA SER A 34 -12.62 -14.43 -5.55
C SER A 34 -11.49 -15.45 -5.34
N LEU A 35 -10.23 -14.99 -5.24
CA LEU A 35 -9.10 -15.85 -4.87
C LEU A 35 -9.20 -16.34 -3.42
N LEU A 36 -9.57 -15.46 -2.48
CA LEU A 36 -9.80 -15.82 -1.07
C LEU A 36 -10.96 -16.84 -0.94
N GLU A 37 -12.04 -16.65 -1.70
CA GLU A 37 -13.19 -17.56 -1.76
C GLU A 37 -12.75 -18.94 -2.26
N ALA A 38 -12.01 -18.99 -3.37
CA ALA A 38 -11.53 -20.25 -3.94
C ALA A 38 -10.56 -21.02 -3.01
N LYS A 39 -9.97 -20.34 -2.03
CA LYS A 39 -9.13 -20.93 -0.98
C LYS A 39 -9.89 -21.28 0.30
N GLY A 40 -11.19 -20.99 0.36
CA GLY A 40 -12.02 -21.19 1.56
C GLY A 40 -11.62 -20.26 2.71
N MET A 41 -11.01 -19.11 2.41
CA MET A 41 -10.50 -18.17 3.40
C MET A 41 -11.38 -16.94 3.56
N LEU A 42 -12.24 -16.63 2.59
CA LEU A 42 -12.99 -15.37 2.55
C LEU A 42 -13.85 -15.16 3.81
N ASP A 43 -14.60 -16.17 4.25
CA ASP A 43 -15.46 -16.10 5.44
C ASP A 43 -14.70 -15.74 6.72
N SER A 44 -13.46 -16.23 6.85
CA SER A 44 -12.61 -15.95 8.01
C SER A 44 -11.88 -14.62 7.90
N PHE A 45 -11.52 -14.22 6.68
CA PHE A 45 -10.70 -13.05 6.41
C PHE A 45 -11.52 -11.76 6.37
N TRP A 46 -12.66 -11.77 5.67
CA TRP A 46 -13.42 -10.57 5.37
C TRP A 46 -13.93 -9.83 6.61
N PRO A 47 -14.49 -10.50 7.65
CA PRO A 47 -14.91 -9.80 8.87
C PRO A 47 -13.77 -9.03 9.54
N LEU A 48 -12.56 -9.62 9.59
CA LEU A 48 -11.38 -8.97 10.18
C LEU A 48 -11.00 -7.70 9.41
N PHE A 49 -11.01 -7.78 8.08
CA PHE A 49 -10.73 -6.64 7.21
C PHE A 49 -11.82 -5.58 7.37
N ARG A 50 -13.08 -5.92 7.09
CA ARG A 50 -14.25 -5.04 7.16
C ARG A 50 -14.32 -4.30 8.50
N ASP A 51 -14.26 -5.03 9.61
CA ASP A 51 -14.45 -4.43 10.94
C ASP A 51 -13.32 -3.48 11.32
N SER A 52 -12.13 -3.65 10.74
CA SER A 52 -11.01 -2.72 10.94
C SER A 52 -11.24 -1.39 10.24
N PHE A 53 -11.88 -1.39 9.07
CA PHE A 53 -12.23 -0.18 8.33
C PHE A 53 -13.56 0.44 8.77
N LEU A 54 -14.47 -0.32 9.38
CA LEU A 54 -15.73 0.19 9.95
C LEU A 54 -15.62 0.62 11.43
N ASP A 55 -14.47 0.44 12.08
CA ASP A 55 -14.30 0.81 13.50
C ASP A 55 -14.51 2.34 13.69
N PRO A 56 -15.43 2.76 14.58
CA PRO A 56 -15.75 4.18 14.77
C PRO A 56 -14.68 4.95 15.56
N GLY A 57 -13.62 4.29 16.04
CA GLY A 57 -12.50 4.98 16.71
C GLY A 57 -11.76 5.96 15.80
N ILE A 58 -11.88 5.82 14.47
CA ILE A 58 -11.52 6.85 13.48
C ILE A 58 -12.75 7.02 12.58
N ASN A 59 -13.35 8.20 12.53
CA ASN A 59 -14.58 8.38 11.73
C ASN A 59 -14.30 8.64 10.24
N ASP A 60 -13.13 9.15 9.91
CA ASP A 60 -12.79 9.52 8.53
C ASP A 60 -12.26 8.31 7.75
N GLU A 61 -12.99 7.87 6.73
CA GLU A 61 -12.58 6.74 5.91
C GLU A 61 -11.36 7.04 5.05
N VAL A 62 -11.17 8.29 4.60
CA VAL A 62 -9.97 8.70 3.84
C VAL A 62 -8.72 8.47 4.69
N VAL A 63 -8.78 8.82 5.97
CA VAL A 63 -7.70 8.57 6.93
C VAL A 63 -7.37 7.09 7.02
N LYS A 64 -8.39 6.23 7.20
CA LYS A 64 -8.20 4.77 7.30
C LYS A 64 -7.56 4.19 6.05
N GLN A 65 -8.04 4.59 4.87
CA GLN A 65 -7.45 4.15 3.60
C GLN A 65 -6.03 4.68 3.42
N GLY A 66 -5.71 5.90 3.90
CA GLY A 66 -4.35 6.44 3.83
C GLY A 66 -3.35 5.71 4.72
N ILE A 67 -3.76 5.24 5.90
CA ILE A 67 -2.97 4.32 6.73
C ILE A 67 -2.66 3.04 5.93
N ALA A 68 -3.66 2.49 5.26
CA ALA A 68 -3.48 1.30 4.44
C ALA A 68 -2.58 1.53 3.20
N ILE A 69 -2.70 2.70 2.54
CA ILE A 69 -1.80 3.12 1.45
C ILE A 69 -0.35 3.14 1.92
N SER A 70 -0.07 3.65 3.12
CA SER A 70 1.30 3.72 3.63
C SER A 70 1.97 2.33 3.71
N LEU A 71 1.22 1.31 4.16
CA LEU A 71 1.69 -0.07 4.24
C LEU A 71 1.82 -0.72 2.86
N ALA A 72 0.88 -0.43 1.95
CA ALA A 72 0.93 -0.93 0.58
C ALA A 72 2.14 -0.37 -0.19
N VAL A 73 2.46 0.91 0.00
CA VAL A 73 3.67 1.55 -0.56
C VAL A 73 4.93 0.98 0.10
N GLN A 74 4.93 0.81 1.43
CA GLN A 74 6.06 0.24 2.17
C GLN A 74 6.38 -1.19 1.71
N SER A 75 5.35 -2.04 1.53
CA SER A 75 5.48 -3.43 1.05
C SER A 75 5.60 -3.57 -0.45
N ARG A 76 5.38 -2.48 -1.21
CA ARG A 76 5.40 -2.47 -2.69
C ARG A 76 4.35 -3.40 -3.30
N ASN A 77 3.21 -3.54 -2.64
CA ASN A 77 2.15 -4.42 -3.09
C ASN A 77 1.14 -3.65 -3.94
N LYS A 78 1.23 -3.85 -5.27
CA LYS A 78 0.37 -3.18 -6.25
C LYS A 78 -1.12 -3.44 -5.99
N THR A 79 -1.50 -4.67 -5.65
CA THR A 79 -2.89 -5.03 -5.39
C THR A 79 -3.46 -4.26 -4.21
N CYS A 80 -2.79 -4.32 -3.06
CA CYS A 80 -3.22 -3.60 -1.86
C CYS A 80 -3.27 -2.10 -2.12
N PHE A 81 -2.28 -1.56 -2.83
CA PHE A 81 -2.28 -0.14 -3.19
C PHE A 81 -3.50 0.22 -4.04
N LEU A 82 -3.78 -0.54 -5.10
CA LEU A 82 -4.91 -0.27 -5.99
C LEU A 82 -6.26 -0.46 -5.29
N LEU A 83 -6.41 -1.45 -4.39
CA LEU A 83 -7.61 -1.62 -3.56
C LEU A 83 -7.92 -0.34 -2.78
N HIS A 84 -6.92 0.18 -2.06
CA HIS A 84 -7.10 1.35 -1.20
C HIS A 84 -7.20 2.65 -2.02
N ALA A 85 -6.43 2.78 -3.10
CA ALA A 85 -6.49 3.94 -4.00
C ALA A 85 -7.86 4.05 -4.69
N PHE A 86 -8.44 2.92 -5.09
CA PHE A 86 -9.78 2.88 -5.66
C PHE A 86 -10.82 3.38 -4.66
N VAL A 87 -10.77 2.92 -3.40
CA VAL A 87 -11.69 3.39 -2.36
C VAL A 87 -11.49 4.88 -2.11
N LEU A 88 -10.26 5.37 -2.04
CA LEU A 88 -9.96 6.81 -1.93
C LEU A 88 -10.57 7.63 -3.09
N LYS A 89 -10.49 7.13 -4.33
CA LYS A 89 -11.10 7.78 -5.49
C LYS A 89 -12.63 7.82 -5.35
N ARG A 90 -13.27 6.74 -4.88
CA ARG A 90 -14.72 6.71 -4.58
C ARG A 90 -15.10 7.68 -3.46
N LEU A 91 -14.22 7.87 -2.48
CA LEU A 91 -14.38 8.85 -1.40
C LEU A 91 -14.08 10.30 -1.86
N GLY A 92 -13.80 10.50 -3.15
CA GLY A 92 -13.66 11.81 -3.76
C GLY A 92 -12.25 12.40 -3.70
N LEU A 93 -11.21 11.60 -3.49
CA LEU A 93 -9.84 12.07 -3.71
C LEU A 93 -9.51 12.11 -5.21
N SER A 94 -8.86 13.20 -5.61
CA SER A 94 -8.29 13.30 -6.95
C SER A 94 -7.09 12.36 -7.09
N LEU A 95 -6.74 12.06 -8.34
CA LEU A 95 -5.55 11.28 -8.62
C LEU A 95 -4.27 11.92 -8.06
N GLU A 96 -4.16 13.24 -8.17
CA GLU A 96 -3.04 14.03 -7.66
C GLU A 96 -2.94 13.94 -6.13
N GLU A 97 -4.08 13.97 -5.43
CA GLU A 97 -4.14 13.82 -3.97
C GLU A 97 -3.69 12.42 -3.53
N ILE A 98 -4.12 11.37 -4.24
CA ILE A 98 -3.71 9.98 -3.95
C ILE A 98 -2.22 9.79 -4.23
N GLN A 99 -1.73 10.32 -5.35
CA GLN A 99 -0.29 10.32 -5.66
C GLN A 99 0.51 11.03 -4.58
N THR A 100 0.06 12.23 -4.16
CA THR A 100 0.71 12.99 -3.09
C THR A 100 0.71 12.20 -1.80
N LEU A 101 -0.41 11.60 -1.41
CA LEU A 101 -0.47 10.75 -0.22
C LEU A 101 0.50 9.57 -0.29
N ALA A 102 0.61 8.91 -1.44
CA ALA A 102 1.55 7.81 -1.64
C ALA A 102 3.03 8.29 -1.59
N LEU A 103 3.29 9.51 -2.07
CA LEU A 103 4.64 10.06 -2.30
C LEU A 103 5.19 10.94 -1.18
N SER A 104 4.35 11.58 -0.42
CA SER A 104 4.80 12.42 0.69
C SER A 104 4.27 11.91 2.01
N LEU A 105 3.44 10.84 1.99
CA LEU A 105 2.74 10.33 3.17
C LEU A 105 2.03 11.50 3.86
N SER A 106 1.40 12.36 3.07
CA SER A 106 0.72 13.56 3.53
C SER A 106 -0.69 13.62 2.97
N PHE A 107 -1.65 13.86 3.85
CA PHE A 107 -3.03 14.07 3.44
C PHE A 107 -3.24 15.46 2.85
N PRO A 108 -4.20 15.61 1.91
CA PRO A 108 -4.68 16.92 1.48
C PRO A 108 -5.18 17.75 2.65
N SER A 109 -5.01 19.07 2.59
CA SER A 109 -5.40 19.99 3.68
C SER A 109 -6.88 19.99 4.03
N ARG A 110 -7.74 19.51 3.12
CA ARG A 110 -9.18 19.34 3.34
C ARG A 110 -9.53 18.13 4.23
N VAL A 111 -8.60 17.21 4.44
CA VAL A 111 -8.80 16.08 5.36
C VAL A 111 -8.78 16.62 6.80
N PRO A 112 -9.79 16.34 7.64
CA PRO A 112 -9.78 16.76 9.03
C PRO A 112 -8.52 16.29 9.75
N GLU A 113 -7.86 17.20 10.50
CA GLU A 113 -6.59 16.91 11.18
C GLU A 113 -5.49 16.35 10.26
N ALA A 114 -5.46 16.78 8.98
CA ALA A 114 -4.52 16.28 7.96
C ALA A 114 -3.07 16.17 8.43
N GLU A 115 -2.56 17.15 9.19
CA GLU A 115 -1.17 17.12 9.69
C GLU A 115 -0.93 15.98 10.69
N LYS A 116 -1.85 15.79 11.66
CA LYS A 116 -1.80 14.67 12.62
C LYS A 116 -1.80 13.35 11.86
N TRP A 117 -2.74 13.18 10.94
CA TRP A 117 -2.86 11.92 10.19
C TRP A 117 -1.69 11.69 9.23
N SER A 118 -1.09 12.75 8.68
CA SER A 118 0.15 12.67 7.89
C SER A 118 1.30 12.10 8.73
N ARG A 119 1.43 12.57 9.98
CA ARG A 119 2.42 12.04 10.93
C ARG A 119 2.14 10.58 11.29
N VAL A 120 0.87 10.20 11.43
CA VAL A 120 0.47 8.80 11.67
C VAL A 120 0.85 7.92 10.48
N VAL A 121 0.54 8.29 9.25
CA VAL A 121 0.88 7.45 8.07
C VAL A 121 2.38 7.39 7.82
N GLN A 122 3.13 8.44 8.13
CA GLN A 122 4.60 8.42 8.14
C GLN A 122 5.15 7.46 9.19
N TRP A 123 4.59 7.51 10.41
CA TRP A 123 4.94 6.55 11.47
C TRP A 123 4.61 5.12 11.05
N THR A 124 3.42 4.88 10.48
CA THR A 124 3.01 3.57 9.99
C THR A 124 3.93 3.07 8.88
N PHE A 125 4.29 3.91 7.92
CA PHE A 125 5.26 3.54 6.88
C PHE A 125 6.63 3.14 7.44
N LEU A 126 7.06 3.72 8.56
CA LEU A 126 8.34 3.38 9.17
C LEU A 126 8.28 2.12 10.04
N ASN A 127 7.14 1.87 10.68
CA ASN A 127 7.01 0.88 11.77
C ASN A 127 6.04 -0.28 11.47
N GLY A 128 5.28 -0.22 10.38
CA GLY A 128 4.20 -1.15 10.04
C GLY A 128 4.61 -2.62 10.10
N PHE A 129 5.57 -3.05 9.28
CA PHE A 129 6.06 -4.44 9.26
C PHE A 129 6.92 -4.87 10.45
N THR A 130 7.17 -3.96 11.38
CA THR A 130 7.86 -4.29 12.62
C THR A 130 6.91 -4.62 13.74
N ILE A 131 5.60 -4.84 13.54
CA ILE A 131 4.69 -5.14 14.67
C ILE A 131 5.17 -6.32 15.53
N GLY A 132 5.74 -7.39 14.93
CA GLY A 132 6.40 -8.46 15.69
C GLY A 132 7.53 -7.94 16.62
N LYS A 133 8.27 -6.91 16.20
CA LYS A 133 9.25 -6.16 17.01
C LYS A 133 8.65 -5.01 17.83
N ILE A 134 7.46 -4.49 17.54
CA ILE A 134 6.79 -3.46 18.36
C ILE A 134 6.41 -4.06 19.71
N TRP A 135 6.10 -5.37 19.76
CA TRP A 135 5.86 -6.08 21.01
C TRP A 135 7.16 -6.45 21.74
N ASP A 136 8.27 -6.69 21.01
CA ASP A 136 9.59 -7.04 21.60
C ASP A 136 10.46 -5.80 21.96
N GLU A 137 10.29 -4.67 21.28
CA GLU A 137 10.97 -3.37 21.46
C GLU A 137 9.94 -2.27 21.78
N ALA A 138 8.97 -2.60 22.65
CA ALA A 138 7.78 -1.80 23.01
C ALA A 138 8.03 -0.47 23.77
N GLY A 139 9.16 0.19 23.56
CA GLY A 139 9.50 1.45 24.25
C GLY A 139 9.14 2.70 23.44
N GLN A 140 9.75 2.86 22.27
CA GLN A 140 9.86 4.18 21.62
C GLN A 140 8.90 4.39 20.44
N ALA A 141 8.71 3.37 19.59
CA ALA A 141 7.79 3.46 18.46
C ALA A 141 6.33 3.57 18.96
N GLY A 142 5.92 2.70 19.89
CA GLY A 142 4.59 2.72 20.49
C GLY A 142 4.28 4.01 21.26
N SER A 143 5.23 4.53 22.04
CA SER A 143 5.05 5.81 22.74
C SER A 143 4.95 7.00 21.79
N THR A 144 5.66 6.96 20.65
CA THR A 144 5.54 7.98 19.60
C THR A 144 4.14 7.98 18.99
N LEU A 145 3.59 6.82 18.62
CA LEU A 145 2.22 6.75 18.10
C LEU A 145 1.19 7.22 19.15
N LEU A 146 1.31 6.76 20.40
CA LEU A 146 0.43 7.18 21.50
C LEU A 146 0.51 8.69 21.81
N SER A 147 1.58 9.38 21.40
CA SER A 147 1.66 10.85 21.50
C SER A 147 0.89 11.58 20.39
N LEU A 148 0.54 10.89 19.30
CA LEU A 148 -0.16 11.44 18.14
C LEU A 148 -1.67 11.20 18.18
N VAL A 149 -2.10 10.10 18.79
CA VAL A 149 -3.49 9.61 18.71
C VAL A 149 -4.04 9.21 20.08
N THR A 150 -5.36 9.21 20.20
CA THR A 150 -6.06 8.69 21.38
C THR A 150 -5.94 7.15 21.46
N PRO A 151 -6.24 6.53 22.62
CA PRO A 151 -6.23 5.07 22.74
C PRO A 151 -7.19 4.35 21.77
N ASP A 152 -8.36 4.94 21.49
CA ASP A 152 -9.32 4.39 20.53
C ASP A 152 -8.79 4.46 19.10
N GLU A 153 -8.27 5.62 18.69
CA GLU A 153 -7.62 5.79 17.39
C GLU A 153 -6.43 4.85 17.22
N ASN A 154 -5.58 4.70 18.25
CA ASN A 154 -4.46 3.76 18.25
C ASN A 154 -4.91 2.32 17.99
N ARG A 155 -5.99 1.89 18.64
CA ARG A 155 -6.58 0.56 18.39
C ARG A 155 -6.97 0.41 16.91
N VAL A 156 -7.62 1.42 16.32
CA VAL A 156 -8.02 1.38 14.90
C VAL A 156 -6.80 1.33 13.98
N VAL A 157 -5.79 2.17 14.22
CA VAL A 157 -4.53 2.15 13.46
C VAL A 157 -3.91 0.75 13.47
N LEU A 158 -3.76 0.13 14.64
CA LEU A 158 -3.17 -1.20 14.78
C LEU A 158 -4.01 -2.28 14.08
N ARG A 159 -5.35 -2.21 14.19
CA ARG A 159 -6.25 -3.15 13.49
C ARG A 159 -6.13 -3.03 11.98
N ILE A 160 -6.06 -1.80 11.45
CA ILE A 160 -5.83 -1.57 10.02
C ILE A 160 -4.48 -2.16 9.60
N ILE A 161 -3.41 -1.93 10.38
CA ILE A 161 -2.10 -2.51 10.04
C ILE A 161 -2.19 -4.03 9.98
N MET A 162 -2.76 -4.69 10.98
CA MET A 162 -2.91 -6.15 11.00
C MET A 162 -3.76 -6.67 9.83
N ALA A 163 -4.87 -6.00 9.51
CA ALA A 163 -5.73 -6.39 8.40
C ALA A 163 -5.04 -6.26 7.04
N VAL A 164 -4.30 -5.17 6.84
CA VAL A 164 -3.54 -4.93 5.60
C VAL A 164 -2.36 -5.89 5.52
N GLU A 165 -1.63 -6.15 6.60
CA GLU A 165 -0.56 -7.15 6.65
C GLU A 165 -1.08 -8.55 6.29
N ALA A 166 -2.25 -8.95 6.80
CA ALA A 166 -2.85 -10.23 6.44
C ALA A 166 -3.18 -10.30 4.93
N MET A 167 -3.72 -9.22 4.34
CA MET A 167 -3.93 -9.13 2.89
C MET A 167 -2.61 -9.18 2.12
N LEU A 168 -1.57 -8.52 2.62
CA LEU A 168 -0.25 -8.49 2.02
C LEU A 168 0.40 -9.86 2.00
N GLN A 169 0.33 -10.61 3.10
CA GLN A 169 0.84 -12.00 3.14
C GLN A 169 0.11 -12.86 2.11
N PHE A 170 -1.21 -12.72 1.97
CA PHE A 170 -1.98 -13.45 0.97
C PHE A 170 -1.55 -13.10 -0.46
N THR A 171 -1.38 -11.81 -0.75
CA THR A 171 -1.08 -11.29 -2.09
C THR A 171 0.39 -11.48 -2.50
N ILE A 172 1.35 -11.48 -1.57
CA ILE A 172 2.78 -11.73 -1.84
C ILE A 172 3.05 -13.20 -2.17
N HIS A 173 2.29 -14.12 -1.57
CA HIS A 173 2.40 -15.56 -1.87
C HIS A 173 1.62 -15.99 -3.12
N PHE A 174 0.94 -15.06 -3.80
CA PHE A 174 0.38 -15.31 -5.13
C PHE A 174 1.45 -15.04 -6.20
N PRO A 175 1.95 -16.07 -6.90
CA PRO A 175 3.19 -15.98 -7.69
C PRO A 175 3.08 -15.22 -9.01
N ASP A 176 1.98 -14.52 -9.30
CA ASP A 176 1.67 -14.11 -10.67
C ASP A 176 1.04 -12.71 -10.72
N GLU A 177 1.89 -11.67 -10.66
CA GLU A 177 1.51 -10.26 -10.89
C GLU A 177 0.73 -10.08 -12.22
N ALA A 178 0.94 -10.98 -13.20
CA ALA A 178 0.22 -11.03 -14.47
C ALA A 178 -1.28 -11.40 -14.37
N VAL A 179 -1.72 -11.95 -13.23
CA VAL A 179 -3.12 -12.26 -12.96
C VAL A 179 -3.87 -10.99 -12.53
N LEU A 180 -3.23 -10.15 -11.72
CA LEU A 180 -3.81 -8.88 -11.26
C LEU A 180 -3.81 -7.80 -12.34
N GLU A 181 -2.87 -7.86 -13.30
CA GLU A 181 -2.91 -7.08 -14.55
C GLU A 181 -4.08 -7.45 -15.47
N LYS A 182 -4.70 -8.62 -15.26
CA LYS A 182 -5.90 -9.07 -15.98
C LYS A 182 -7.18 -8.88 -15.19
N ASP A 183 -7.10 -8.49 -13.93
CA ASP A 183 -8.27 -8.26 -13.09
C ASP A 183 -9.11 -7.14 -13.71
N PRO A 184 -10.35 -7.43 -14.14
CA PRO A 184 -11.23 -6.42 -14.72
C PRO A 184 -11.42 -5.20 -13.81
N PHE A 185 -11.34 -5.40 -12.49
CA PHE A 185 -11.45 -4.34 -11.50
C PHE A 185 -10.32 -3.29 -11.64
N PHE A 186 -9.11 -3.73 -11.95
CA PHE A 186 -7.95 -2.84 -12.08
C PHE A 186 -7.75 -2.33 -13.51
N ARG A 187 -8.22 -3.07 -14.54
CA ARG A 187 -8.13 -2.66 -15.95
C ARG A 187 -8.86 -1.34 -16.23
N ASP A 188 -10.04 -1.16 -15.64
CA ASP A 188 -10.86 0.05 -15.85
C ASP A 188 -10.48 1.21 -14.90
N SER A 189 -9.60 0.95 -13.92
CA SER A 189 -9.22 1.89 -12.85
C SER A 189 -7.82 2.50 -13.02
N SER A 190 -7.15 2.25 -14.14
CA SER A 190 -5.70 2.44 -14.40
C SER A 190 -5.22 3.89 -14.63
N GLU A 191 -5.85 4.87 -13.99
CA GLU A 191 -5.31 6.23 -14.01
C GLU A 191 -3.97 6.30 -13.27
N LYS A 192 -2.86 6.37 -14.03
CA LYS A 192 -1.57 7.03 -13.77
C LYS A 192 -1.05 7.11 -12.34
N LEU A 193 -1.22 6.10 -11.50
CA LEU A 193 -0.56 6.07 -10.20
C LEU A 193 0.87 5.57 -10.38
N LEU A 194 1.82 6.51 -10.32
CA LEU A 194 3.24 6.19 -10.21
C LEU A 194 3.54 5.79 -8.76
N PHE A 195 4.47 4.85 -8.57
CA PHE A 195 5.06 4.51 -7.27
C PHE A 195 6.45 5.14 -7.07
N PRO A 196 6.68 6.47 -7.06
CA PRO A 196 8.00 6.97 -6.70
C PRO A 196 8.30 6.80 -5.20
N VAL A 197 9.57 6.99 -4.85
CA VAL A 197 10.07 7.00 -3.48
C VAL A 197 9.44 8.15 -2.71
N PRO A 198 8.89 7.92 -1.51
CA PRO A 198 8.33 9.04 -0.79
C PRO A 198 9.42 10.05 -0.38
N ASP A 199 9.20 11.35 -0.58
CA ASP A 199 10.23 12.36 -0.28
C ASP A 199 10.55 12.45 1.22
N PHE A 200 9.58 12.16 2.07
CA PHE A 200 9.80 11.98 3.51
C PHE A 200 10.75 10.82 3.80
N VAL A 201 10.73 9.73 3.03
CA VAL A 201 11.66 8.60 3.22
C VAL A 201 13.08 9.01 2.90
N LYS A 202 13.28 9.79 1.81
CA LYS A 202 14.59 10.38 1.50
C LYS A 202 15.06 11.27 2.65
N TYR A 203 14.19 12.14 3.15
CA TYR A 203 14.51 13.00 4.28
C TYR A 203 14.83 12.20 5.55
N PHE A 204 14.00 11.21 5.90
CA PHE A 204 14.12 10.42 7.12
C PHE A 204 15.40 9.57 7.12
N THR A 205 15.66 8.86 6.02
CA THR A 205 16.88 8.07 5.85
C THR A 205 18.13 8.95 5.83
N GLN A 206 18.08 10.14 5.23
CA GLN A 206 19.26 11.01 5.15
C GLN A 206 19.53 11.79 6.44
N ASN A 207 18.52 12.09 7.26
CA ASN A 207 18.66 13.10 8.31
C ASN A 207 18.30 12.65 9.73
N THR A 208 17.48 11.60 9.92
CA THR A 208 16.78 11.38 11.20
C THR A 208 17.11 10.06 11.91
N ASP A 209 17.30 8.95 11.19
CA ASP A 209 17.71 7.67 11.78
C ASP A 209 19.25 7.58 11.85
N PRO A 210 19.89 7.55 13.04
CA PRO A 210 21.35 7.50 13.17
C PRO A 210 22.00 6.27 12.51
N SER A 211 21.26 5.15 12.39
CA SER A 211 21.72 3.91 11.76
C SER A 211 21.60 3.91 10.23
N MET A 212 20.76 4.80 9.68
CA MET A 212 20.55 4.96 8.25
C MET A 212 21.07 6.31 7.69
N LYS A 213 21.47 7.22 8.57
CA LYS A 213 21.91 8.59 8.24
C LYS A 213 23.06 8.56 7.24
N GLY A 214 22.83 9.18 6.08
CA GLY A 214 23.83 9.30 5.02
C GLY A 214 23.91 8.11 4.07
N LEU A 215 23.12 7.04 4.27
CA LEU A 215 23.03 5.96 3.29
C LEU A 215 22.29 6.46 2.04
N PRO A 216 22.84 6.26 0.82
CA PRO A 216 22.15 6.65 -0.40
C PRO A 216 20.93 5.77 -0.65
N VAL A 217 19.83 6.38 -1.06
CA VAL A 217 18.61 5.68 -1.49
C VAL A 217 18.43 5.87 -2.99
N SER A 218 18.26 4.78 -3.72
CA SER A 218 18.02 4.78 -5.17
C SER A 218 16.74 4.05 -5.52
N THR A 219 15.96 4.59 -6.46
CA THR A 219 14.76 3.92 -6.97
C THR A 219 15.17 2.81 -7.93
N ILE A 220 14.71 1.58 -7.73
CA ILE A 220 14.85 0.48 -8.66
C ILE A 220 13.47 0.07 -9.21
N CYS A 221 13.40 -0.30 -10.49
CA CYS A 221 12.15 -0.66 -11.12
C CYS A 221 11.72 -2.03 -10.60
N MET A 222 10.48 -2.15 -10.12
CA MET A 222 9.98 -3.43 -9.58
C MET A 222 9.94 -4.53 -10.63
N TYR A 223 9.71 -4.20 -11.91
CA TYR A 223 9.62 -5.14 -13.02
C TYR A 223 10.98 -5.46 -13.65
N CYS A 224 11.65 -4.47 -14.23
CA CYS A 224 12.88 -4.69 -15.00
C CYS A 224 14.17 -4.46 -14.22
N LYS A 225 14.08 -4.09 -12.93
CA LYS A 225 15.22 -3.80 -12.05
C LYS A 225 16.14 -2.66 -12.53
N SER A 226 15.72 -1.87 -13.51
CA SER A 226 16.44 -0.64 -13.90
C SER A 226 16.47 0.35 -12.74
N ILE A 227 17.55 1.10 -12.57
CA ILE A 227 17.73 2.06 -11.49
C ILE A 227 17.52 3.48 -12.04
N GLN A 228 16.78 4.28 -11.29
CA GLN A 228 16.60 5.69 -11.57
C GLN A 228 17.81 6.48 -11.03
N ASP A 229 18.41 7.30 -11.88
CA ASP A 229 19.48 8.22 -11.48
C ASP A 229 18.94 9.50 -10.82
N LYS A 230 19.85 10.44 -10.51
CA LYS A 230 19.49 11.71 -9.88
C LYS A 230 18.78 12.69 -10.83
N GLN A 231 18.89 12.46 -12.14
CA GLN A 231 18.26 13.24 -13.19
C GLN A 231 16.84 12.71 -13.50
N GLY A 232 16.51 11.53 -12.97
CA GLY A 232 15.22 10.88 -13.16
C GLY A 232 15.21 9.85 -14.29
N ASP A 233 16.34 9.65 -14.96
CA ASP A 233 16.51 8.69 -16.07
C ASP A 233 16.72 7.28 -15.54
N TRP A 234 16.24 6.29 -16.30
CA TRP A 234 16.28 4.88 -15.91
C TRP A 234 17.36 4.12 -16.67
N HIS A 235 18.23 3.45 -15.93
CA HIS A 235 19.37 2.71 -16.48
C HIS A 235 19.29 1.24 -16.08
N ALA A 236 19.74 0.33 -16.95
CA ALA A 236 19.85 -1.07 -16.60
C ALA A 236 20.70 -1.26 -15.32
N LEU A 237 20.36 -2.26 -14.50
CA LEU A 237 21.02 -2.51 -13.22
C LEU A 237 22.54 -2.60 -13.38
N GLU A 238 22.99 -3.35 -14.38
CA GLU A 238 24.39 -3.56 -14.73
C GLU A 238 25.12 -2.24 -15.07
N SER A 239 24.41 -1.30 -15.71
CA SER A 239 24.96 0.01 -16.08
C SER A 239 25.00 0.98 -14.89
N ALA A 240 24.08 0.81 -13.94
CA ALA A 240 23.98 1.66 -12.76
C ALA A 240 24.88 1.19 -11.61
N LEU A 241 25.12 -0.13 -11.48
CA LEU A 241 25.92 -0.75 -10.40
C LEU A 241 27.29 -0.07 -10.15
N PRO A 242 28.10 0.29 -11.17
CA PRO A 242 29.39 0.95 -10.95
C PRO A 242 29.29 2.32 -10.25
N ASN A 243 28.15 2.98 -10.36
CA ASN A 243 27.91 4.31 -9.82
C ASN A 243 27.18 4.29 -8.47
N LEU A 244 26.79 3.11 -7.99
CA LEU A 244 26.14 2.95 -6.70
C LEU A 244 27.15 2.62 -5.60
N SER A 245 26.97 3.23 -4.43
CA SER A 245 27.72 2.77 -3.25
C SER A 245 27.20 1.39 -2.82
N HIS A 246 28.06 0.58 -2.23
CA HIS A 246 27.70 -0.72 -1.65
C HIS A 246 26.67 -0.61 -0.51
N GLU A 247 26.56 0.59 0.04
CA GLU A 247 25.62 0.95 1.11
C GLU A 247 24.26 1.40 0.59
N THR A 248 24.13 1.57 -0.74
CA THR A 248 22.88 1.99 -1.38
C THR A 248 21.73 1.08 -0.96
N ARG A 249 20.65 1.70 -0.49
CA ARG A 249 19.37 1.03 -0.25
C ARG A 249 18.45 1.29 -1.42
N PHE A 250 17.80 0.24 -1.90
CA PHE A 250 16.86 0.37 -3.00
C PHE A 250 15.44 0.61 -2.48
N SER A 251 14.87 1.75 -2.83
CA SER A 251 13.42 1.96 -2.89
C SER A 251 12.90 1.43 -4.23
N HIS A 252 11.60 1.18 -4.39
CA HIS A 252 11.07 0.67 -5.66
C HIS A 252 10.14 1.66 -6.32
N GLY A 253 10.13 1.64 -7.65
CA GLY A 253 9.16 2.35 -8.49
C GLY A 253 8.91 1.61 -9.80
N ILE A 254 8.25 2.24 -10.76
CA ILE A 254 7.98 1.68 -12.08
C ILE A 254 8.60 2.60 -13.13
N CYS A 255 9.50 2.09 -13.96
CA CYS A 255 10.06 2.89 -15.06
C CYS A 255 9.01 3.12 -16.15
N PRO A 256 9.13 4.18 -16.98
CA PRO A 256 8.15 4.49 -18.02
C PRO A 256 7.87 3.31 -18.96
N VAL A 257 8.89 2.51 -19.29
CA VAL A 257 8.76 1.32 -20.15
C VAL A 257 7.88 0.26 -19.48
N CYS A 258 8.14 -0.05 -18.22
CA CYS A 258 7.34 -1.02 -17.48
C CYS A 258 5.96 -0.47 -17.13
N TYR A 259 5.82 0.84 -16.94
CA TYR A 259 4.53 1.49 -16.75
C TYR A 259 3.66 1.28 -17.99
N GLU A 260 4.18 1.58 -19.17
CA GLU A 260 3.44 1.40 -20.42
C GLU A 260 3.05 -0.07 -20.64
N LYS A 261 3.97 -0.99 -20.33
CA LYS A 261 3.79 -2.42 -20.58
C LYS A 261 2.84 -3.12 -19.59
N HIS A 262 2.84 -2.70 -18.32
CA HIS A 262 2.24 -3.44 -17.21
C HIS A 262 1.12 -2.67 -16.48
N ILE A 263 0.95 -1.39 -16.80
CA ILE A 263 0.02 -0.49 -16.10
C ILE A 263 -0.91 0.23 -17.08
N ASN A 264 -0.40 0.71 -18.22
CA ASN A 264 -1.17 1.49 -19.19
C ASN A 264 -1.90 0.63 -20.25
N ALA A 265 -1.84 -0.70 -20.15
CA ALA A 265 -2.34 -1.66 -21.14
C ALA A 265 -3.66 -2.32 -20.74
#